data_AF-A0A7X2LNB2-F1
#
_entry.id   AF-A0A7X2LNB2-F1
#
_cell.length_a   1.000
_cell.length_b   1.000
_cell.length_c   1.000
_cell.angle_alpha   90.00
_cell.angle_beta   90.00
_cell.angle_gamma   90.00
#
_symmetry.space_group_name_H-M   'P 1'
#
loop_
_entity.id
_entity.type
_entity.pdbx_description
1 polymer ?
#
loop_
_entity_poly.entity_id
_entity_poly.type
_entity_poly.pdbx_seq_one_letter_code
_entity_poly.pdbx_strand_id
1 'polypeptide(L)'
;MPSVGLTEAARLAGVSRQHLYKLASSGQLRVALELRPGRTGETSSDYLKSVEISELEKVFGQLKSCSTSDQDTHCGTVSLLQKKLQMAHHVISSKDLQLAEAVKREQWLMGKLDEVLGAIVIAGTGDDLVDPQEVVPETVPKSQYDEMVVEGRKIIGKLKSEIRLLKEKRQPFWRKLFSKGLKT
;
A
#
# COMPACT_ATOMS: atom_id res chain seq x y z
N MET A 1 33.88 -0.97 -6.73
CA MET A 1 34.00 -2.37 -6.25
C MET A 1 32.66 -2.79 -5.67
N PRO A 2 32.23 -4.05 -5.82
CA PRO A 2 30.96 -4.50 -5.24
C PRO A 2 31.03 -4.45 -3.71
N SER A 3 30.04 -3.81 -3.09
CA SER A 3 29.83 -3.78 -1.65
C SER A 3 28.64 -4.66 -1.29
N VAL A 4 28.69 -5.26 -0.11
CA VAL A 4 27.64 -6.14 0.41
C VAL A 4 27.22 -5.68 1.80
N GLY A 5 25.94 -5.86 2.11
CA GLY A 5 25.44 -5.57 3.46
C GLY A 5 26.07 -6.49 4.51
N LEU A 6 26.16 -6.02 5.76
CA LEU A 6 26.78 -6.77 6.87
C LEU A 6 26.28 -8.20 7.08
N THR A 7 25.00 -8.47 6.80
CA THR A 7 24.45 -9.83 6.90
C THR A 7 25.05 -10.76 5.85
N GLU A 8 25.18 -10.26 4.63
CA GLU A 8 25.74 -11.02 3.51
C GLU A 8 27.26 -11.17 3.65
N ALA A 9 27.94 -10.10 4.09
CA ALA A 9 29.34 -10.15 4.49
C ALA A 9 29.62 -11.25 5.52
N ALA A 10 28.76 -11.38 6.55
CA ALA A 10 28.90 -12.41 7.59
C ALA A 10 28.77 -13.81 7.00
N ARG A 11 27.82 -13.99 6.06
CA ARG A 11 27.60 -15.24 5.35
C ARG A 11 28.81 -15.63 4.50
N LEU A 12 29.34 -14.70 3.71
CA LEU A 12 30.50 -14.92 2.83
C LEU A 12 31.78 -15.23 3.62
N ALA A 13 32.01 -14.54 4.73
CA ALA A 13 33.14 -14.80 5.62
C ALA A 13 32.93 -16.01 6.54
N GLY A 14 31.71 -16.59 6.57
CA GLY A 14 31.39 -17.73 7.43
C GLY A 14 31.45 -17.44 8.93
N VAL A 15 31.24 -16.19 9.34
CA VAL A 15 31.30 -15.73 10.74
C VAL A 15 29.97 -15.13 11.17
N SER A 16 29.80 -14.88 12.48
CA SER A 16 28.61 -14.20 12.98
C SER A 16 28.64 -12.69 12.70
N ARG A 17 27.48 -12.05 12.56
CA ARG A 17 27.38 -10.58 12.41
C ARG A 17 28.04 -9.84 13.57
N GLN A 18 27.97 -10.38 14.79
CA GLN A 18 28.62 -9.79 15.96
C GLN A 18 30.14 -9.78 15.81
N HIS A 19 30.72 -10.82 15.20
CA HIS A 19 32.15 -10.86 14.93
C HIS A 19 32.57 -9.75 13.96
N LEU A 20 31.79 -9.52 12.89
CA LEU A 20 32.04 -8.39 11.98
C LEU A 20 31.91 -7.03 12.67
N TYR A 21 30.93 -6.84 13.56
CA TYR A 21 30.83 -5.60 14.33
C TYR A 21 32.03 -5.37 15.25
N LYS A 22 32.56 -6.44 15.86
CA LYS A 22 33.78 -6.34 16.68
C LYS A 22 34.98 -5.92 15.84
N LEU A 23 35.17 -6.53 14.66
CA LEU A 23 36.25 -6.18 13.73
C LEU A 23 36.13 -4.76 13.18
N ALA A 24 34.90 -4.30 12.93
CA ALA A 24 34.64 -2.93 12.54
C ALA A 24 34.98 -1.95 13.68
N SER A 25 34.60 -2.27 14.91
CA SER A 25 34.92 -1.44 16.08
C SER A 25 36.40 -1.43 16.45
N SER A 26 37.15 -2.50 16.14
CA SER A 26 38.60 -2.57 16.34
C SER A 26 39.41 -1.95 15.18
N GLY A 27 38.73 -1.45 14.14
CA GLY A 27 39.37 -0.86 12.95
C GLY A 27 40.03 -1.88 12.00
N GLN A 28 39.84 -3.18 12.25
CA GLN A 28 40.38 -4.26 11.43
C GLN A 28 39.55 -4.52 10.17
N LEU A 29 38.30 -4.01 10.12
CA LEU A 29 37.42 -4.12 8.96
C LEU A 29 36.83 -2.75 8.62
N ARG A 30 37.03 -2.30 7.37
CA ARG A 30 36.44 -1.06 6.88
C ARG A 30 34.97 -1.27 6.54
N VAL A 31 34.10 -0.46 7.14
CA VAL A 31 32.65 -0.47 6.90
C VAL A 31 32.26 0.87 6.30
N ALA A 32 31.61 0.83 5.14
CA ALA A 32 31.03 2.00 4.50
C ALA A 32 29.58 2.20 4.98
N LEU A 33 29.13 3.45 4.95
CA LEU A 33 27.73 3.81 5.17
C LEU A 33 27.13 4.21 3.83
N GLU A 34 26.23 3.38 3.33
CA GLU A 34 25.53 3.61 2.07
C GLU A 34 24.11 4.09 2.33
N LEU A 35 23.69 5.12 1.62
CA LEU A 35 22.33 5.62 1.70
C LEU A 35 21.36 4.57 1.13
N ARG A 36 20.32 4.22 1.88
CA ARG A 36 19.29 3.31 1.38
C ARG A 36 18.51 3.97 0.24
N PRO A 37 18.13 3.20 -0.81
CA PRO A 37 17.32 3.74 -1.89
C PRO A 37 16.02 4.38 -1.37
N GLY A 38 15.72 5.59 -1.81
CA GLY A 38 14.50 6.31 -1.45
C GLY A 38 14.48 6.94 -0.05
N ARG A 39 15.66 7.13 0.59
CA ARG A 39 15.79 7.85 1.87
C ARG A 39 16.49 9.19 1.70
N THR A 40 16.20 10.14 2.59
CA THR A 40 16.71 11.52 2.54
C THR A 40 18.11 11.67 3.12
N GLY A 41 18.59 10.70 3.91
CA GLY A 41 19.91 10.75 4.54
C GLY A 41 19.96 11.67 5.76
N GLU A 42 18.81 12.12 6.25
CA GLU A 42 18.71 13.03 7.38
C GLU A 42 18.90 12.29 8.72
N THR A 43 18.64 10.97 8.74
CA THR A 43 18.73 10.16 9.96
C THR A 43 19.75 9.03 9.82
N SER A 44 20.34 8.62 10.95
CA SER A 44 21.28 7.48 10.98
C SER A 44 20.64 6.15 10.53
N SER A 45 19.31 6.03 10.60
CA SER A 45 18.55 4.87 10.09
C SER A 45 18.44 4.81 8.57
N ASP A 46 18.71 5.93 7.88
CA ASP A 46 18.67 5.99 6.42
C ASP A 46 19.90 5.34 5.77
N TYR A 47 20.94 5.07 6.57
CA TYR A 47 22.16 4.46 6.11
C TYR A 47 22.17 2.95 6.40
N LEU A 48 22.73 2.19 5.47
CA LEU A 48 23.06 0.79 5.61
C LEU A 48 24.58 0.66 5.76
N LYS A 49 25.00 -0.14 6.73
CA LYS A 49 26.42 -0.48 6.86
C LYS A 49 26.75 -1.59 5.86
N SER A 50 27.65 -1.27 4.93
CA SER A 50 28.13 -2.17 3.88
C SER A 50 29.65 -2.39 4.00
N VAL A 51 30.14 -3.47 3.41
CA VAL A 51 31.57 -3.84 3.40
C VAL A 51 31.93 -4.20 1.97
N GLU A 52 33.07 -3.69 1.48
CA GLU A 52 33.58 -4.08 0.17
C GLU A 52 34.04 -5.54 0.18
N ILE A 53 33.73 -6.28 -0.88
CA ILE A 53 34.13 -7.70 -1.00
C ILE A 53 35.65 -7.85 -0.96
N SER A 54 36.39 -6.94 -1.60
CA SER A 54 37.85 -6.90 -1.57
C SER A 54 38.42 -6.74 -0.15
N GLU A 55 37.73 -6.01 0.72
CA GLU A 55 38.15 -5.84 2.11
C GLU A 55 37.87 -7.11 2.93
N LEU A 56 36.74 -7.76 2.66
CA LEU A 56 36.42 -9.08 3.24
C LEU A 56 37.45 -10.14 2.84
N GLU A 57 37.88 -10.17 1.57
CA GLU A 57 38.93 -11.07 1.09
C GLU A 57 40.28 -10.79 1.75
N LYS A 58 40.63 -9.52 2.01
CA LYS A 58 41.88 -9.21 2.74
C LYS A 58 41.86 -9.71 4.17
N VAL A 59 40.73 -9.57 4.86
CA VAL A 59 40.62 -9.89 6.29
C VAL A 59 40.45 -11.39 6.52
N PHE A 60 39.67 -12.07 5.67
CA PHE A 60 39.32 -13.47 5.85
C PHE A 60 40.01 -14.40 4.85
N GLY A 61 40.74 -13.86 3.87
CA GLY A 61 41.38 -14.63 2.81
C GLY A 61 40.34 -15.22 1.85
N GLN A 62 40.14 -16.53 1.94
CA GLN A 62 39.25 -17.26 1.06
C GLN A 62 37.80 -17.17 1.56
N LEU A 63 37.00 -16.33 0.90
CA LEU A 63 35.57 -16.29 1.15
C LEU A 63 34.92 -17.61 0.74
N LYS A 64 33.93 -18.06 1.50
CA LYS A 64 33.17 -19.27 1.16
C LYS A 64 32.56 -19.04 -0.22
N SER A 65 33.02 -19.82 -1.21
CA SER A 65 32.35 -19.82 -2.51
C SER A 65 30.92 -20.26 -2.26
N CYS A 66 29.99 -19.46 -2.74
CA CYS A 66 28.60 -19.82 -2.70
C CYS A 66 28.40 -20.91 -3.76
N SER A 67 28.77 -22.16 -3.47
CA SER A 67 28.10 -23.27 -4.15
C SER A 67 26.64 -23.15 -3.74
N THR A 68 25.76 -23.01 -4.73
CA THR A 68 24.31 -22.95 -4.60
C THR A 68 23.73 -24.29 -4.13
N SER A 69 24.36 -24.96 -3.16
CA SER A 69 24.02 -26.29 -2.68
C SER A 69 23.33 -26.32 -1.31
N ASP A 70 23.30 -25.21 -0.56
CA ASP A 70 22.48 -25.10 0.65
C ASP A 70 21.07 -24.57 0.28
N GLN A 71 20.35 -25.35 -0.52
CA GLN A 71 19.04 -25.05 -1.11
C GLN A 71 17.84 -25.40 -0.19
N ASP A 72 18.03 -25.69 1.09
CA ASP A 72 16.90 -26.12 1.94
C ASP A 72 16.10 -24.97 2.57
N THR A 73 16.52 -23.70 2.40
CA THR A 73 15.76 -22.53 2.87
C THR A 73 15.28 -21.59 1.75
N HIS A 74 15.72 -21.80 0.50
CA HIS A 74 15.32 -20.95 -0.62
C HIS A 74 14.04 -21.41 -1.32
N CYS A 75 13.73 -22.72 -1.28
CA CYS A 75 12.51 -23.28 -1.86
C CYS A 75 11.22 -22.70 -1.22
N GLY A 76 11.19 -22.53 0.11
CA GLY A 76 10.03 -21.97 0.81
C GLY A 76 9.80 -20.48 0.54
N THR A 77 10.88 -19.70 0.37
CA THR A 77 10.79 -18.25 0.15
C THR A 77 10.34 -17.91 -1.27
N VAL A 78 10.84 -18.65 -2.27
CA VAL A 78 10.42 -18.48 -3.67
C VAL A 78 8.96 -18.90 -3.86
N SER A 79 8.53 -20.01 -3.25
CA SER A 79 7.13 -20.44 -3.26
C SER A 79 6.19 -19.42 -2.60
N LEU A 80 6.60 -18.83 -1.46
CA LEU A 80 5.84 -17.79 -0.77
C LEU A 80 5.74 -16.50 -1.60
N LEU A 81 6.84 -16.09 -2.25
CA LEU A 81 6.86 -14.92 -3.14
C LEU A 81 5.98 -15.12 -4.37
N GLN A 82 6.01 -16.31 -4.98
CA GLN A 82 5.15 -16.66 -6.11
C GLN A 82 3.67 -16.64 -5.74
N LYS A 83 3.32 -17.15 -4.54
CA LYS A 83 1.95 -17.08 -4.01
C LYS A 83 1.51 -15.63 -3.76
N LYS A 84 2.38 -14.80 -3.17
CA LYS A 84 2.11 -13.37 -2.97
C LYS A 84 1.94 -12.63 -4.31
N LEU A 85 2.72 -12.97 -5.32
CA LEU A 85 2.63 -12.40 -6.66
C LEU A 85 1.29 -12.76 -7.33
N GLN A 86 0.85 -14.02 -7.23
CA GLN A 86 -0.46 -14.44 -7.73
C GLN A 86 -1.62 -13.72 -7.02
N MET A 87 -1.54 -13.57 -5.70
CA MET A 87 -2.54 -12.81 -4.95
C MET A 87 -2.56 -11.33 -5.35
N ALA A 88 -1.39 -10.71 -5.53
CA ALA A 88 -1.29 -9.33 -5.99
C ALA A 88 -1.88 -9.14 -7.39
N HIS A 89 -1.59 -10.05 -8.33
CA HIS A 89 -2.19 -10.03 -9.66
C HIS A 89 -3.72 -10.13 -9.60
N HIS A 90 -4.26 -11.01 -8.76
CA HIS A 90 -5.71 -11.12 -8.60
C HIS A 90 -6.35 -9.84 -8.05
N VAL A 91 -5.69 -9.19 -7.08
CA VAL A 91 -6.14 -7.91 -6.54
C VAL A 91 -6.10 -6.81 -7.60
N ILE A 92 -5.03 -6.73 -8.39
CA ILE A 92 -4.89 -5.76 -9.47
C ILE A 92 -6.02 -5.96 -10.49
N SER A 93 -6.21 -7.17 -11.00
CA SER A 93 -7.28 -7.45 -11.97
C SER A 93 -8.68 -7.13 -11.41
N SER A 94 -8.93 -7.42 -10.13
CA SER A 94 -10.20 -7.04 -9.49
C SER A 94 -10.38 -5.53 -9.40
N LYS A 95 -9.30 -4.78 -9.14
CA LYS A 95 -9.32 -3.31 -9.07
C LYS A 95 -9.49 -2.67 -10.45
N ASP A 96 -8.86 -3.22 -11.47
CA ASP A 96 -9.04 -2.77 -12.86
C ASP A 96 -10.48 -2.96 -13.31
N LEU A 97 -11.13 -4.06 -12.92
CA LEU A 97 -12.55 -4.28 -13.19
C LEU A 97 -13.44 -3.25 -12.49
N GLN A 98 -13.15 -2.94 -11.21
CA GLN A 98 -13.89 -1.91 -10.46
C GLN A 98 -13.72 -0.52 -11.09
N LEU A 99 -12.51 -0.20 -11.57
CA LEU A 99 -12.26 1.06 -12.27
C LEU A 99 -13.03 1.13 -13.60
N ALA A 100 -13.04 0.05 -14.38
CA ALA A 100 -13.78 0.00 -15.63
C ALA A 100 -15.30 0.17 -15.40
N GLU A 101 -15.85 -0.42 -14.34
CA GLU A 101 -17.25 -0.24 -13.96
C GLU A 101 -17.53 1.19 -13.47
N ALA A 102 -16.61 1.77 -12.70
CA ALA A 102 -16.73 3.16 -12.25
C ALA A 102 -16.75 4.16 -13.42
N VAL A 103 -15.88 3.97 -14.42
CA VAL A 103 -15.86 4.81 -15.64
C VAL A 103 -17.18 4.73 -16.40
N LYS A 104 -17.75 3.52 -16.56
CA LYS A 104 -19.07 3.36 -17.20
C LYS A 104 -20.17 4.07 -16.41
N ARG A 105 -20.12 4.01 -15.08
CA ARG A 105 -21.08 4.70 -14.21
C ARG A 105 -20.95 6.22 -14.31
N GLU A 106 -19.73 6.73 -14.38
CA GLU A 106 -19.46 8.15 -14.57
C GLU A 106 -19.99 8.64 -15.93
N GLN A 107 -19.70 7.91 -17.01
CA GLN A 107 -20.23 8.23 -18.34
C GLN A 107 -21.76 8.22 -18.37
N TRP A 108 -22.39 7.26 -17.70
CA TRP A 108 -23.85 7.21 -17.58
C TRP A 108 -24.41 8.41 -16.82
N LEU A 109 -23.77 8.81 -15.72
CA LEU A 109 -24.16 10.01 -14.96
C LEU A 109 -23.99 11.29 -15.78
N MET A 110 -22.91 11.42 -16.55
CA MET A 110 -22.69 12.56 -17.44
C MET A 110 -23.79 12.64 -18.51
N GLY A 111 -24.15 11.52 -19.15
CA GLY A 111 -25.26 11.50 -20.10
C GLY A 111 -26.60 11.87 -19.48
N LYS A 112 -26.83 11.50 -18.21
CA LYS A 112 -28.03 11.93 -17.48
C LYS A 112 -28.01 13.40 -17.10
N LEU A 113 -26.84 13.95 -16.77
CA LEU A 113 -26.64 15.38 -16.57
C LEU A 113 -26.95 16.17 -17.83
N ASP A 114 -26.45 15.72 -18.98
CA ASP A 114 -26.72 16.34 -20.27
C ASP A 114 -28.21 16.29 -20.63
N GLU A 115 -28.90 15.18 -20.35
CA GLU A 115 -30.35 15.05 -20.55
C GLU A 115 -31.15 16.02 -19.67
N VAL A 116 -30.77 16.17 -18.40
CA VAL A 116 -31.40 17.11 -17.47
C VAL A 116 -31.11 18.56 -17.88
N LEU A 117 -29.87 18.88 -18.25
CA LEU A 117 -29.51 20.21 -18.74
C LEU A 117 -30.25 20.54 -20.04
N GLY A 118 -30.36 19.59 -20.97
CA GLY A 118 -31.16 19.74 -22.18
C GLY A 118 -32.64 19.96 -21.89
N ALA A 119 -33.22 19.22 -20.93
CA ALA A 119 -34.60 19.41 -20.51
C ALA A 119 -34.85 20.75 -19.83
N ILE A 120 -33.88 21.27 -19.04
CA ILE A 120 -33.94 22.60 -18.44
C ILE A 120 -33.90 23.68 -19.52
N VAL A 121 -33.04 23.53 -20.54
CA VAL A 121 -32.97 24.47 -21.68
C VAL A 121 -34.30 24.49 -22.44
N ILE A 122 -34.90 23.32 -22.69
CA ILE A 122 -36.20 23.21 -23.39
C ILE A 122 -37.34 23.81 -22.55
N ALA A 123 -37.33 23.58 -21.23
CA ALA A 123 -38.31 24.15 -20.30
C ALA A 123 -38.15 25.67 -20.10
N GLY A 124 -36.97 26.22 -20.39
CA GLY A 124 -36.68 27.66 -20.39
C GLY A 124 -36.96 28.37 -21.72
N THR A 125 -37.35 27.64 -22.78
CA THR A 125 -37.68 28.20 -24.10
C THR A 125 -39.18 28.22 -24.37
N GLY A 126 -39.95 28.82 -23.46
CA GLY A 126 -41.32 29.24 -23.70
C GLY A 126 -41.51 30.68 -23.24
N ASP A 127 -41.54 31.60 -24.21
CA ASP A 127 -41.93 33.02 -24.14
C ASP A 127 -41.50 33.82 -22.89
N ASP A 128 -40.37 34.50 -22.98
CA ASP A 128 -40.35 35.98 -22.96
C ASP A 128 -38.92 36.49 -23.16
N LEU A 129 -38.80 37.59 -23.93
CA LEU A 129 -37.59 38.40 -24.02
C LEU A 129 -37.27 38.96 -22.62
N VAL A 130 -36.46 38.26 -21.84
CA VAL A 130 -35.94 38.76 -20.57
C VAL A 130 -34.48 39.16 -20.78
N ASP A 131 -34.21 40.43 -20.50
CA ASP A 131 -32.89 41.04 -20.35
C ASP A 131 -31.89 40.09 -19.65
N PRO A 132 -30.59 40.11 -19.97
CA PRO A 132 -29.60 39.27 -19.32
C PRO A 132 -29.32 39.78 -17.89
N GLN A 133 -30.28 39.62 -16.98
CA GLN A 133 -29.98 39.52 -15.55
C GLN A 133 -29.53 38.10 -15.26
N GLU A 134 -28.21 37.98 -15.14
CA GLU A 134 -27.49 37.11 -14.21
C GLU A 134 -28.36 35.98 -13.62
N VAL A 135 -28.38 34.83 -14.29
CA VAL A 135 -28.94 33.59 -13.75
C VAL A 135 -28.09 33.17 -12.56
N VAL A 136 -28.43 33.69 -11.38
CA VAL A 136 -27.92 33.21 -10.12
C VAL A 136 -28.46 31.78 -9.96
N PRO A 137 -27.60 30.74 -9.93
CA PRO A 137 -28.06 29.38 -9.71
C PRO A 137 -28.84 29.38 -8.40
N GLU A 138 -30.03 28.79 -8.39
CA GLU A 138 -30.91 28.75 -7.22
C GLU A 138 -30.16 28.04 -6.08
N THR A 139 -29.50 28.85 -5.26
CA THR A 139 -28.69 28.38 -4.16
C THR A 139 -29.65 27.80 -3.14
N VAL A 140 -29.55 26.49 -2.91
CA VAL A 140 -30.28 25.82 -1.83
C VAL A 140 -30.07 26.67 -0.56
N PRO A 141 -31.15 27.20 0.05
CA PRO A 141 -31.03 28.00 1.25
C PRO A 141 -30.16 27.27 2.26
N LYS A 142 -29.19 27.97 2.84
CA LYS A 142 -28.20 27.36 3.74
C LYS A 142 -28.84 26.52 4.85
N SER A 143 -30.04 26.91 5.31
CA SER A 143 -30.87 26.14 6.25
C SER A 143 -31.24 24.75 5.75
N GLN A 144 -31.64 24.60 4.49
CA GLN A 144 -31.99 23.32 3.87
C GLN A 144 -30.74 22.44 3.66
N TYR A 145 -29.61 23.05 3.30
CA TYR A 145 -28.34 22.32 3.21
C TYR A 145 -27.91 21.79 4.59
N ASP A 146 -28.01 22.62 5.64
CA ASP A 146 -27.66 22.24 7.00
C ASP A 146 -28.57 21.10 7.51
N GLU A 147 -29.86 21.14 7.20
CA GLU A 147 -30.81 20.05 7.50
C GLU A 147 -30.43 18.74 6.80
N MET A 148 -30.12 18.80 5.50
CA MET A 148 -29.66 17.63 4.73
C MET A 148 -28.35 17.05 5.28
N VAL A 149 -27.42 17.90 5.72
CA VAL A 149 -26.15 17.45 6.33
C VAL A 149 -26.41 16.78 7.68
N VAL A 150 -27.32 17.30 8.49
CA VAL A 150 -27.72 16.70 9.77
C VAL A 150 -28.37 15.34 9.55
N GLU A 151 -29.26 15.23 8.57
CA GLU A 151 -29.92 13.96 8.23
C GLU A 151 -28.93 12.93 7.68
N GLY A 152 -28.02 13.34 6.79
CA GLY A 152 -26.94 12.50 6.28
C GLY A 152 -26.03 11.96 7.41
N ARG A 153 -25.70 12.81 8.39
CA ARG A 153 -24.92 12.38 9.58
C ARG A 153 -25.68 11.36 10.43
N LYS A 154 -27.00 11.50 10.59
CA LYS A 154 -27.84 10.51 11.32
C LYS A 154 -27.83 9.15 10.60
N ILE A 155 -27.94 9.13 9.28
CA ILE A 155 -27.91 7.90 8.47
C ILE A 155 -26.54 7.22 8.60
N ILE A 156 -25.45 7.97 8.46
CA ILE A 156 -24.08 7.45 8.64
C ILE A 156 -23.88 6.88 10.06
N GLY A 157 -24.45 7.53 11.09
CA GLY A 157 -24.45 7.03 12.46
C GLY A 157 -25.13 5.67 12.60
N LYS A 158 -26.32 5.51 12.02
CA LYS A 158 -27.06 4.24 12.01
C LYS A 158 -26.26 3.13 11.31
N LEU A 159 -25.75 3.39 10.11
CA LEU A 159 -24.92 2.44 9.35
C LEU A 159 -23.66 2.01 10.12
N LYS A 160 -22.97 2.95 10.80
CA LYS A 160 -21.81 2.61 11.64
C LYS A 160 -22.17 1.69 12.80
N SER A 161 -23.33 1.91 13.45
CA SER A 161 -23.80 1.05 14.53
C SER A 161 -24.17 -0.36 14.05
N GLU A 162 -24.81 -0.49 12.89
CA GLU A 162 -25.13 -1.78 12.27
C GLU A 162 -23.87 -2.55 11.88
N ILE A 163 -22.89 -1.87 11.27
CA ILE A 163 -21.59 -2.49 10.94
C ILE A 163 -20.87 -2.95 12.21
N ARG A 164 -20.92 -2.19 13.31
CA ARG A 164 -20.33 -2.61 14.59
C ARG A 164 -21.03 -3.87 15.13
N LEU A 165 -22.36 -3.90 15.13
CA LEU A 165 -23.16 -5.07 15.53
C LEU A 165 -22.87 -6.30 14.65
N LEU A 166 -22.73 -6.12 13.35
CA LEU A 166 -22.37 -7.20 12.42
C LEU A 166 -20.96 -7.74 12.67
N LYS A 167 -19.99 -6.87 12.98
CA LYS A 167 -18.64 -7.30 13.37
C LYS A 167 -18.64 -8.06 14.69
N GLU A 168 -19.40 -7.60 15.66
CA GLU A 168 -19.53 -8.23 16.98
C GLU A 168 -20.21 -9.59 16.89
N LYS A 169 -21.29 -9.71 16.10
CA LYS A 169 -21.96 -11.00 15.80
C LYS A 169 -21.09 -11.96 14.99
N ARG A 170 -20.19 -11.46 14.14
CA ARG A 170 -19.25 -12.30 13.35
C ARG A 170 -18.03 -12.76 14.14
N GLN A 171 -17.63 -12.07 15.21
CA GLN A 171 -16.50 -12.50 16.05
C GLN A 171 -16.62 -13.92 16.61
N PRO A 172 -17.76 -14.37 17.18
CA PRO A 172 -17.87 -15.74 17.69
C PRO A 172 -17.85 -16.80 16.59
N PHE A 173 -18.35 -16.50 15.38
CA PHE A 173 -18.31 -17.43 14.23
C PHE A 173 -16.87 -17.72 13.78
N TRP A 174 -16.06 -16.67 13.58
CA TRP A 174 -14.67 -16.82 13.18
C TRP A 174 -13.79 -17.40 14.29
N ARG A 175 -14.01 -17.03 15.56
CA ARG A 175 -13.30 -17.66 16.69
C ARG A 175 -13.57 -19.17 16.77
N LYS A 176 -14.80 -19.63 16.51
CA LYS A 176 -15.18 -21.05 16.55
C LYS A 176 -14.62 -21.86 15.36
N LEU A 177 -14.44 -21.23 14.21
CA LEU A 177 -13.80 -21.83 13.02
C LEU A 177 -12.28 -21.97 13.19
N PHE A 178 -11.62 -20.98 13.80
CA PHE A 178 -10.15 -21.01 13.98
C PHE A 178 -9.70 -21.67 15.29
N SER A 179 -10.56 -21.87 16.29
CA SER A 179 -10.19 -22.58 17.53
C SER A 179 -10.17 -24.11 17.39
N LYS A 180 -10.73 -24.67 16.31
CA LYS A 180 -10.75 -26.12 16.05
C LYS A 180 -9.62 -26.61 15.12
N GLY A 181 -8.77 -25.70 14.61
CA GLY A 181 -7.73 -26.03 13.63
C GLY A 181 -6.29 -26.04 14.16
N LEU A 182 -6.05 -25.85 15.46
CA LEU A 182 -4.71 -25.85 16.07
C LEU A 182 -4.58 -26.95 17.15
N LYS A 183 -4.85 -28.20 16.77
CA LYS A 183 -4.36 -29.38 17.48
C LYS A 183 -4.16 -30.52 16.47
N THR A 184 -3.04 -30.47 15.76
CA THR A 184 -2.25 -31.61 15.24
C THR A 184 -1.03 -31.02 14.56
#